data_AF-A0A9W8GUH0-F1
#
_entry.id   AF-A0A9W8GUH0-F1
#
_cell.length_a   1.000
_cell.length_b   1.000
_cell.length_c   1.000
_cell.angle_alpha   90.00
_cell.angle_beta   90.00
_cell.angle_gamma   90.00
#
_symmetry.space_group_name_H-M   'P 1'
#
loop_
_entity.id
_entity.type
_entity.pdbx_description
1 polymer ?
#
loop_
_entity_poly.entity_id
_entity_poly.type
_entity_poly.pdbx_seq_one_letter_code
_entity_poly.pdbx_strand_id
1 'polypeptide(L)'
;SYISEQARAIEATKLVTKRRVGALPFARIFPKFIAHIENLVGDTGYTARAIADSTYSRISRLIFDTLESLLREAERNASNNADDKDAQKEQLNTHVLLLENMFVLVAGLQSYRTHSCRPYFVPMLDTYLDHAQIVQRKVMRAYIKDVLRRPMGRLTDFFDAVERCLAANKDPMNTPSLAKGQLKKVIQAHSNSSMRENLKQLAKRVEKHFIDEPKLRPIVWQAITNDVLSNYQRFVTLLARSYKSTNLSLEFTQSELKGWLSER
;
A
#
# COMPACT_ATOMS: atom_id res chain seq x y z
N SER A 1 14.38 -23.61 -21.82
CA SER A 1 14.31 -24.30 -20.51
C SER A 1 13.07 -23.84 -19.76
N TYR A 2 12.59 -24.62 -18.79
CA TYR A 2 11.44 -24.27 -17.94
C TYR A 2 11.60 -22.88 -17.28
N ILE A 3 12.81 -22.55 -16.83
CA ILE A 3 13.13 -21.23 -16.26
C ILE A 3 12.89 -20.08 -17.26
N SER A 4 13.27 -20.27 -18.53
CA SER A 4 13.01 -19.26 -19.57
C SER A 4 11.53 -19.11 -19.91
N GLU A 5 10.71 -20.13 -19.68
CA GLU A 5 9.27 -20.06 -19.87
C GLU A 5 8.57 -19.37 -18.69
N GLN A 6 8.96 -19.73 -17.45
CA GLN A 6 8.50 -19.02 -16.25
C GLN A 6 8.89 -17.54 -16.29
N ALA A 7 10.11 -17.22 -16.77
CA ALA A 7 10.54 -15.84 -16.94
C ALA A 7 9.65 -15.08 -17.92
N ARG A 8 9.37 -15.66 -19.09
CA ARG A 8 8.45 -15.08 -20.08
C ARG A 8 7.04 -14.89 -19.53
N ALA A 9 6.53 -15.84 -18.76
CA ALA A 9 5.20 -15.73 -18.14
C ALA A 9 5.13 -14.59 -17.10
N ILE A 10 6.19 -14.39 -16.31
CA ILE A 10 6.29 -13.27 -15.37
C ILE A 10 6.33 -11.95 -16.14
N GLU A 11 7.15 -11.84 -17.18
CA GLU A 11 7.26 -10.61 -17.99
C GLU A 11 5.95 -10.26 -18.72
N ALA A 12 5.20 -11.27 -19.19
CA ALA A 12 3.91 -11.08 -19.85
C ALA A 12 2.82 -10.49 -18.92
N THR A 13 3.05 -10.52 -17.59
CA THR A 13 2.14 -9.94 -16.59
C THR A 13 1.98 -8.43 -16.75
N LYS A 14 2.94 -7.74 -17.39
CA LYS A 14 2.88 -6.29 -17.66
C LYS A 14 1.64 -5.85 -18.45
N LEU A 15 0.90 -6.81 -19.02
CA LEU A 15 -0.32 -6.57 -19.81
C LEU A 15 -1.61 -6.62 -18.97
N VAL A 16 -1.54 -6.94 -17.67
CA VAL A 16 -2.71 -7.27 -16.83
C VAL A 16 -2.97 -6.22 -15.75
N THR A 17 -3.28 -4.98 -16.16
CA THR A 17 -3.62 -3.87 -15.24
C THR A 17 -5.02 -3.28 -15.50
N LYS A 18 -5.58 -3.53 -16.70
CA LYS A 18 -6.88 -2.97 -17.11
C LYS A 18 -8.08 -3.54 -16.33
N ARG A 19 -7.93 -4.73 -15.73
CA ARG A 19 -8.96 -5.36 -14.89
C ARG A 19 -8.32 -5.88 -13.62
N ARG A 20 -9.08 -5.84 -12.52
CA ARG A 20 -8.69 -6.53 -11.29
C ARG A 20 -8.66 -8.02 -11.57
N VAL A 21 -7.46 -8.55 -11.54
CA VAL A 21 -7.18 -9.98 -11.47
C VAL A 21 -6.61 -10.21 -10.07
N GLY A 22 -6.98 -11.33 -9.47
CA GLY A 22 -6.41 -11.73 -8.18
C GLY A 22 -4.89 -11.84 -8.23
N ALA A 23 -4.27 -12.22 -7.11
CA ALA A 23 -2.83 -12.51 -7.11
C ALA A 23 -2.42 -13.46 -8.26
N LEU A 24 -1.23 -13.25 -8.82
CA LEU A 24 -0.79 -13.91 -10.04
C LEU A 24 -0.29 -15.33 -9.72
N PRO A 25 -0.25 -16.23 -10.72
CA PRO A 25 0.18 -17.61 -10.50
C PRO A 25 1.57 -17.73 -9.87
N PHE A 26 2.54 -16.91 -10.32
CA PHE A 26 3.91 -16.99 -9.81
C PHE A 26 4.00 -16.72 -8.30
N ALA A 27 3.14 -15.85 -7.74
CA ALA A 27 3.14 -15.54 -6.31
C ALA A 27 2.77 -16.77 -5.46
N ARG A 28 1.92 -17.66 -6.01
CA ARG A 28 1.54 -18.94 -5.37
C ARG A 28 2.52 -20.08 -5.67
N ILE A 29 3.10 -20.08 -6.85
CA ILE A 29 3.96 -21.18 -7.33
C ILE A 29 5.36 -21.04 -6.75
N PHE A 30 5.92 -19.84 -6.67
CA PHE A 30 7.31 -19.63 -6.28
C PHE A 30 7.66 -20.23 -4.89
N PRO A 31 6.88 -20.03 -3.81
CA PRO A 31 7.18 -20.66 -2.53
C PRO A 31 7.13 -22.19 -2.58
N LYS A 32 6.17 -22.75 -3.34
CA LYS A 32 6.05 -24.21 -3.53
C LYS A 32 7.21 -24.78 -4.34
N PHE A 33 7.66 -24.04 -5.35
CA PHE A 33 8.81 -24.38 -6.16
C PHE A 33 10.09 -24.46 -5.31
N ILE A 34 10.35 -23.45 -4.47
CA ILE A 34 11.47 -23.48 -3.52
C ILE A 34 11.37 -24.73 -2.64
N ALA A 35 10.23 -24.96 -2.00
CA ALA A 35 10.05 -26.11 -1.11
C ALA A 35 10.30 -27.45 -1.84
N HIS A 36 9.83 -27.57 -3.08
CA HIS A 36 10.03 -28.76 -3.88
C HIS A 36 11.49 -28.98 -4.27
N ILE A 37 12.18 -27.95 -4.77
CA ILE A 37 13.60 -28.07 -5.13
C ILE A 37 14.45 -28.32 -3.89
N GLU A 38 14.19 -27.68 -2.75
CA GLU A 38 14.93 -27.93 -1.52
C GLU A 38 14.78 -29.37 -1.01
N ASN A 39 13.63 -30.00 -1.24
CA ASN A 39 13.44 -31.42 -0.94
C ASN A 39 14.24 -32.33 -1.89
N LEU A 40 14.39 -31.96 -3.16
CA LEU A 40 15.16 -32.72 -4.15
C LEU A 40 16.67 -32.53 -3.96
N VAL A 41 17.11 -31.30 -3.69
CA VAL A 41 18.52 -30.96 -3.47
C VAL A 41 18.98 -31.59 -2.16
N GLY A 42 18.20 -31.58 -1.08
CA GLY A 42 18.58 -32.25 0.18
C GLY A 42 20.03 -31.96 0.59
N ASP A 43 20.79 -33.03 0.83
CA ASP A 43 22.24 -33.00 1.14
C ASP A 43 23.13 -33.29 -0.10
N THR A 44 22.60 -33.09 -1.30
CA THR A 44 23.38 -33.27 -2.54
C THR A 44 24.59 -32.34 -2.59
N GLY A 45 25.61 -32.76 -3.35
CA GLY A 45 26.89 -32.05 -3.43
C GLY A 45 26.81 -30.59 -3.91
N TYR A 46 27.88 -29.85 -3.66
CA TYR A 46 28.01 -28.40 -3.87
C TYR A 46 27.45 -27.87 -5.20
N THR A 47 27.61 -28.61 -6.29
CA THR A 47 27.17 -28.18 -7.64
C THR A 47 25.65 -28.05 -7.74
N ALA A 48 24.88 -29.01 -7.20
CA ALA A 48 23.42 -28.97 -7.26
C ALA A 48 22.87 -27.79 -6.42
N ARG A 49 23.50 -27.55 -5.27
CA ARG A 49 23.20 -26.40 -4.40
C ARG A 49 23.44 -25.07 -5.11
N ALA A 50 24.63 -24.89 -5.70
CA ALA A 50 24.97 -23.65 -6.40
C ALA A 50 24.00 -23.34 -7.55
N ILE A 51 23.55 -24.38 -8.27
CA ILE A 51 22.54 -24.24 -9.33
C ILE A 51 21.18 -23.82 -8.74
N ALA A 52 20.76 -24.43 -7.63
CA ALA A 52 19.51 -24.09 -6.96
C ALA A 52 19.51 -22.63 -6.47
N ASP A 53 20.55 -22.23 -5.74
CA ASP A 53 20.68 -20.87 -5.18
C ASP A 53 20.71 -19.79 -6.29
N SER A 54 21.45 -20.05 -7.37
CA SER A 54 21.46 -19.18 -8.55
C SER A 54 20.07 -19.08 -9.21
N THR A 55 19.36 -20.20 -9.30
CA THR A 55 18.01 -20.26 -9.86
C THR A 55 17.01 -19.49 -9.00
N TYR A 56 17.04 -19.67 -7.68
CA TYR A 56 16.17 -18.92 -6.77
C TYR A 56 16.41 -17.43 -6.86
N SER A 57 17.68 -17.02 -6.85
CA SER A 57 18.08 -15.61 -6.94
C SER A 57 17.61 -14.97 -8.24
N ARG A 58 17.65 -15.71 -9.34
CA ARG A 58 17.19 -15.23 -10.64
C ARG A 58 15.68 -15.06 -10.68
N ILE A 59 14.91 -16.05 -10.18
CA ILE A 59 13.45 -15.99 -10.20
C ILE A 59 12.93 -14.94 -9.21
N SER A 60 13.49 -14.88 -7.99
CA SER A 60 13.08 -13.90 -6.98
C SER A 60 13.29 -12.48 -7.49
N ARG A 61 14.48 -12.18 -8.04
CA ARG A 61 14.78 -10.90 -8.65
C ARG A 61 13.77 -10.55 -9.75
N LEU A 62 13.48 -11.48 -10.66
CA LEU A 62 12.53 -11.24 -11.73
C LEU A 62 11.10 -10.94 -11.21
N ILE A 63 10.65 -11.67 -10.18
CA ILE A 63 9.36 -11.44 -9.55
C ILE A 63 9.30 -10.04 -8.94
N PHE A 64 10.29 -9.67 -8.11
CA PHE A 64 10.30 -8.39 -7.43
C PHE A 64 10.48 -7.22 -8.39
N ASP A 65 11.40 -7.31 -9.35
CA ASP A 65 11.62 -6.27 -10.36
C ASP A 65 10.36 -6.03 -11.19
N THR A 66 9.62 -7.09 -11.54
CA THR A 66 8.36 -6.97 -12.29
C THR A 66 7.28 -6.28 -11.46
N LEU A 67 7.06 -6.72 -10.22
CA LEU A 67 6.05 -6.13 -9.33
C LEU A 67 6.37 -4.65 -9.00
N GLU A 68 7.64 -4.32 -8.79
CA GLU A 68 8.06 -2.95 -8.58
C GLU A 68 7.99 -2.08 -9.84
N SER A 69 8.28 -2.64 -11.02
CA SER A 69 8.13 -1.93 -12.30
C SER A 69 6.67 -1.54 -12.52
N LEU A 70 5.74 -2.47 -12.27
CA LEU A 70 4.30 -2.20 -12.33
C LEU A 70 3.88 -1.04 -11.41
N LEU A 71 4.40 -1.00 -10.18
CA LEU A 71 4.13 0.11 -9.26
C LEU A 71 4.63 1.44 -9.85
N ARG A 72 5.89 1.49 -10.29
CA ARG A 72 6.52 2.70 -10.84
C ARG A 72 5.79 3.20 -12.10
N GLU A 73 5.42 2.28 -12.98
CA GLU A 73 4.69 2.59 -14.22
C GLU A 73 3.29 3.13 -13.92
N ALA A 74 2.57 2.53 -12.95
CA ALA A 74 1.26 3.00 -12.53
C ALA A 74 1.32 4.41 -11.90
N GLU A 75 2.27 4.66 -11.01
CA GLU A 75 2.50 5.98 -10.41
C GLU A 75 2.86 7.03 -11.48
N ARG A 76 3.74 6.67 -12.42
CA ARG A 76 4.15 7.56 -13.51
C ARG A 76 2.97 7.88 -14.44
N ASN A 77 2.17 6.87 -14.80
CA ASN A 77 1.01 7.06 -15.67
C ASN A 77 -0.04 7.97 -15.03
N ALA A 78 -0.36 7.73 -13.76
CA ALA A 78 -1.31 8.56 -13.01
C ALA A 78 -0.80 9.99 -12.79
N SER A 79 0.51 10.17 -12.57
CA SER A 79 1.12 11.49 -12.45
C SER A 79 1.07 12.28 -13.77
N ASN A 80 1.35 11.61 -14.89
CA ASN A 80 1.30 12.24 -16.23
C ASN A 80 -0.14 12.56 -16.67
N ASN A 81 -1.13 11.82 -16.14
CA ASN A 81 -2.53 11.93 -16.49
C ASN A 81 -3.39 12.19 -15.23
N ALA A 82 -3.04 13.24 -14.49
CA ALA A 82 -3.66 13.53 -13.19
C ALA A 82 -5.18 13.78 -13.25
N ASP A 83 -5.67 14.35 -14.37
CA ASP A 83 -7.08 14.64 -14.59
C ASP A 83 -7.85 13.45 -15.22
N ASP A 84 -7.16 12.38 -15.62
CA ASP A 84 -7.77 11.20 -16.22
C ASP A 84 -8.23 10.20 -15.14
N LYS A 85 -9.55 10.09 -14.98
CA LYS A 85 -10.17 9.16 -14.03
C LYS A 85 -9.85 7.70 -14.32
N ASP A 86 -9.64 7.33 -15.57
CA ASP A 86 -9.30 5.95 -15.94
C ASP A 86 -7.85 5.64 -15.56
N ALA A 87 -6.93 6.58 -15.74
CA ALA A 87 -5.55 6.45 -15.25
C ALA A 87 -5.48 6.29 -13.72
N GLN A 88 -6.25 7.09 -12.96
CA GLN A 88 -6.33 6.96 -11.49
C GLN A 88 -6.93 5.62 -11.06
N LYS A 89 -7.93 5.13 -11.80
CA LYS A 89 -8.55 3.83 -11.55
C LYS A 89 -7.60 2.67 -11.86
N GLU A 90 -6.84 2.76 -12.95
CA GLU A 90 -5.82 1.77 -13.29
C GLU A 90 -4.72 1.72 -12.23
N GLN A 91 -4.26 2.87 -11.74
CA GLN A 91 -3.30 2.92 -10.63
C GLN A 91 -3.83 2.19 -9.38
N LEU A 92 -5.07 2.46 -8.99
CA LEU A 92 -5.70 1.76 -7.86
C LEU A 92 -5.82 0.25 -8.10
N ASN A 93 -6.14 -0.19 -9.32
CA ASN A 93 -6.18 -1.62 -9.66
C ASN A 93 -4.79 -2.25 -9.52
N THR A 94 -3.74 -1.56 -9.97
CA THR A 94 -2.36 -2.02 -9.80
C THR A 94 -1.99 -2.12 -8.32
N HIS A 95 -2.34 -1.14 -7.49
CA HIS A 95 -2.11 -1.21 -6.04
C HIS A 95 -2.77 -2.43 -5.40
N VAL A 96 -4.02 -2.72 -5.77
CA VAL A 96 -4.75 -3.91 -5.30
C VAL A 96 -4.03 -5.19 -5.73
N LEU A 97 -3.71 -5.34 -7.02
CA LEU A 97 -3.00 -6.48 -7.56
C LEU A 97 -1.69 -6.74 -6.80
N LEU A 98 -0.89 -5.69 -6.60
CA LEU A 98 0.40 -5.78 -5.93
C LEU A 98 0.26 -6.16 -4.46
N LEU A 99 -0.74 -5.62 -3.76
CA LEU A 99 -1.02 -6.00 -2.36
C LEU A 99 -1.41 -7.47 -2.24
N GLU A 100 -2.28 -7.96 -3.12
CA GLU A 100 -2.69 -9.37 -3.14
C GLU A 100 -1.51 -10.29 -3.47
N ASN A 101 -0.70 -9.94 -4.48
CA ASN A 101 0.50 -10.70 -4.83
C ASN A 101 1.49 -10.77 -3.67
N MET A 102 1.79 -9.63 -3.04
CA MET A 102 2.72 -9.60 -1.91
C MET A 102 2.17 -10.34 -0.69
N PHE A 103 0.88 -10.25 -0.41
CA PHE A 103 0.26 -11.01 0.68
C PHE A 103 0.39 -12.52 0.49
N VAL A 104 0.06 -13.01 -0.70
CA VAL A 104 0.15 -14.44 -1.03
C VAL A 104 1.60 -14.91 -1.04
N LEU A 105 2.51 -14.12 -1.60
CA LEU A 105 3.93 -14.43 -1.67
C LEU A 105 4.55 -14.51 -0.26
N VAL A 106 4.32 -13.49 0.58
CA VAL A 106 4.80 -13.47 1.97
C VAL A 106 4.23 -14.64 2.75
N ALA A 107 2.92 -14.91 2.65
CA ALA A 107 2.30 -16.03 3.36
C ALA A 107 2.91 -17.38 2.95
N GLY A 108 3.15 -17.59 1.64
CA GLY A 108 3.76 -18.81 1.14
C GLY A 108 5.21 -18.99 1.59
N LEU A 109 6.04 -17.93 1.48
CA LEU A 109 7.43 -17.96 1.93
C LEU A 109 7.53 -18.16 3.45
N GLN A 110 6.67 -17.50 4.22
CA GLN A 110 6.63 -17.62 5.67
C GLN A 110 6.18 -19.02 6.10
N SER A 111 5.18 -19.59 5.41
CA SER A 111 4.73 -20.97 5.67
C SER A 111 5.88 -21.96 5.46
N TYR A 112 6.63 -21.82 4.36
CA TYR A 112 7.81 -22.64 4.11
C TYR A 112 8.87 -22.45 5.20
N ARG A 113 9.17 -21.19 5.56
CA ARG A 113 10.11 -20.84 6.64
C ARG A 113 9.80 -21.57 7.95
N THR A 114 8.53 -21.63 8.34
CA THR A 114 8.12 -22.19 9.63
C THR A 114 8.04 -23.73 9.63
N HIS A 115 7.67 -24.38 8.53
CA HIS A 115 7.30 -25.81 8.55
C HIS A 115 8.28 -26.74 7.85
N SER A 116 9.06 -26.26 6.88
CA SER A 116 9.84 -27.15 6.01
C SER A 116 11.18 -26.58 5.56
N CYS A 117 11.51 -25.35 5.97
CA CYS A 117 12.76 -24.71 5.59
C CYS A 117 13.95 -25.36 6.26
N ARG A 118 14.96 -25.66 5.44
CA ARG A 118 16.24 -26.19 5.90
C ARG A 118 17.06 -25.09 6.58
N PRO A 119 17.79 -25.36 7.68
CA PRO A 119 18.49 -24.32 8.44
C PRO A 119 19.48 -23.47 7.64
N TYR A 120 20.19 -24.06 6.67
CA TYR A 120 21.14 -23.31 5.83
C TYR A 120 20.47 -22.35 4.85
N PHE A 121 19.19 -22.57 4.50
CA PHE A 121 18.46 -21.75 3.53
C PHE A 121 17.74 -20.56 4.18
N VAL A 122 17.56 -20.63 5.50
CA VAL A 122 16.92 -19.60 6.34
C VAL A 122 17.42 -18.18 6.01
N PRO A 123 18.74 -17.89 5.90
CA PRO A 123 19.22 -16.52 5.62
C PRO A 123 18.80 -15.98 4.25
N MET A 124 18.82 -16.84 3.22
CA MET A 124 18.40 -16.45 1.87
C MET A 124 16.89 -16.22 1.83
N LEU A 125 16.12 -17.08 2.49
CA LEU A 125 14.67 -16.94 2.59
C LEU A 125 14.28 -15.67 3.35
N ASP A 126 15.00 -15.32 4.41
CA ASP A 126 14.80 -14.06 5.15
C ASP A 126 15.02 -12.84 4.26
N THR A 127 16.04 -12.87 3.42
CA THR A 127 16.28 -11.79 2.44
C THR A 127 15.08 -11.60 1.51
N TYR A 128 14.45 -12.70 1.06
CA TYR A 128 13.25 -12.63 0.21
C TYR A 128 12.01 -12.15 0.97
N LEU A 129 11.82 -12.61 2.21
CA LEU A 129 10.73 -12.16 3.07
C LEU A 129 10.84 -10.66 3.38
N ASP A 130 12.03 -10.19 3.75
CA ASP A 130 12.29 -8.80 4.04
C ASP A 130 12.02 -7.91 2.82
N HIS A 131 12.51 -8.30 1.64
CA HIS A 131 12.26 -7.57 0.40
C HIS A 131 10.76 -7.53 0.06
N ALA A 132 10.07 -8.68 0.13
CA ALA A 132 8.63 -8.76 -0.12
C ALA A 132 7.83 -7.85 0.83
N GLN A 133 8.18 -7.84 2.12
CA GLN A 133 7.55 -6.98 3.11
C GLN A 133 7.85 -5.48 2.89
N ILE A 134 9.06 -5.12 2.47
CA ILE A 134 9.41 -3.74 2.10
C ILE A 134 8.51 -3.27 0.96
N VAL A 135 8.39 -4.06 -0.11
CA VAL A 135 7.53 -3.71 -1.25
C VAL A 135 6.07 -3.67 -0.83
N GLN A 136 5.59 -4.63 -0.04
CA GLN A 136 4.22 -4.64 0.49
C GLN A 136 3.91 -3.35 1.27
N ARG A 137 4.80 -2.91 2.17
CA ARG A 137 4.64 -1.65 2.91
C ARG A 137 4.61 -0.45 1.99
N LYS A 138 5.46 -0.42 0.95
CA LYS A 138 5.47 0.66 -0.05
C LYS A 138 4.13 0.74 -0.80
N VAL A 139 3.64 -0.39 -1.31
CA VAL A 139 2.36 -0.45 -2.03
C VAL A 139 1.20 -0.10 -1.10
N MET A 140 1.20 -0.57 0.15
CA MET A 140 0.17 -0.24 1.14
C MET A 140 0.08 1.27 1.37
N ARG A 141 1.22 1.96 1.52
CA ARG A 141 1.25 3.42 1.67
C ARG A 141 0.69 4.14 0.45
N ALA A 142 1.06 3.71 -0.76
CA ALA A 142 0.55 4.28 -2.00
C ALA A 142 -0.97 4.09 -2.13
N TYR A 143 -1.46 2.87 -1.86
CA TYR A 143 -2.89 2.55 -1.83
C TYR A 143 -3.67 3.43 -0.85
N ILE A 144 -3.20 3.53 0.41
CA ILE A 144 -3.84 4.34 1.46
C ILE A 144 -3.91 5.80 1.05
N LYS A 145 -2.81 6.36 0.53
CA LYS A 145 -2.75 7.74 0.05
C LYS A 145 -3.83 8.03 -1.00
N ASP A 146 -3.98 7.14 -1.98
CA ASP A 146 -4.94 7.34 -3.07
C ASP A 146 -6.39 7.21 -2.59
N VAL A 147 -6.69 6.19 -1.77
CA VAL A 147 -8.08 5.98 -1.31
C VAL A 147 -8.51 7.01 -0.28
N LEU A 148 -7.58 7.58 0.49
CA LEU A 148 -7.84 8.68 1.43
C LEU A 148 -7.91 10.06 0.78
N ARG A 149 -7.58 10.19 -0.51
CA ARG A 149 -7.73 11.45 -1.26
C ARG A 149 -9.17 11.99 -1.21
N ARG A 150 -10.16 11.10 -1.27
CA ARG A 150 -11.59 11.48 -1.22
C ARG A 150 -12.06 11.91 0.18
N PRO A 151 -11.88 11.12 1.26
CA PRO A 151 -12.33 11.52 2.59
C PRO A 151 -11.52 12.67 3.19
N MET A 152 -10.19 12.74 2.95
CA MET A 152 -9.30 13.64 3.69
C MET A 152 -8.40 14.50 2.81
N GLY A 153 -8.38 14.34 1.49
CA GLY A 153 -7.35 14.94 0.63
C GLY A 153 -7.22 16.47 0.75
N ARG A 154 -8.34 17.20 0.82
CA ARG A 154 -8.32 18.66 1.00
C ARG A 154 -7.83 19.08 2.39
N LEU A 155 -8.15 18.33 3.44
CA LEU A 155 -7.60 18.55 4.78
C LEU A 155 -6.08 18.30 4.76
N THR A 156 -5.66 17.16 4.21
CA THR A 156 -4.25 16.79 4.08
C THR A 156 -3.46 17.86 3.34
N ASP A 157 -3.90 18.30 2.16
CA ASP A 157 -3.19 19.33 1.38
C ASP A 157 -3.06 20.66 2.14
N PHE A 158 -4.12 21.08 2.83
CA PHE A 158 -4.11 22.31 3.61
C PHE A 158 -3.10 22.21 4.76
N PHE A 159 -3.13 21.14 5.54
CA PHE A 159 -2.23 20.98 6.69
C PHE A 159 -0.79 20.67 6.29
N ASP A 160 -0.56 20.00 5.16
CA ASP A 160 0.78 19.85 4.57
C ASP A 160 1.37 21.21 4.13
N ALA A 161 0.53 22.13 3.65
CA ALA A 161 0.94 23.50 3.34
C ALA A 161 1.23 24.32 4.61
N VAL A 162 0.46 24.11 5.68
CA VAL A 162 0.72 24.69 7.01
C VAL A 162 2.08 24.23 7.54
N GLU A 163 2.36 22.93 7.50
CA GLU A 163 3.65 22.38 7.96
C GLU A 163 4.84 22.93 7.17
N ARG A 164 4.73 23.00 5.84
CA ARG A 164 5.77 23.62 5.00
C ARG A 164 6.00 25.10 5.33
N CYS A 165 4.93 25.85 5.61
CA CYS A 165 5.02 27.24 6.02
C CYS A 165 5.75 27.39 7.37
N LEU A 166 5.39 26.55 8.35
CA LEU A 166 6.04 26.51 9.66
C LEU A 166 7.51 26.07 9.57
N ALA A 167 7.83 25.10 8.73
CA ALA A 167 9.20 24.67 8.49
C ALA A 167 10.08 25.79 7.89
N ALA A 168 9.47 26.72 7.16
CA ALA A 168 10.11 27.94 6.68
C ALA A 168 10.14 29.09 7.71
N ASN A 169 9.79 28.81 8.98
CA ASN A 169 9.68 29.78 10.08
C ASN A 169 8.73 30.96 9.77
N LYS A 170 7.69 30.71 8.96
CA LYS A 170 6.65 31.70 8.66
C LYS A 170 5.36 31.37 9.41
N ASP A 171 4.58 32.40 9.70
CA ASP A 171 3.24 32.22 10.26
C ASP A 171 2.24 31.86 9.13
N PRO A 172 1.60 30.68 9.18
CA PRO A 172 0.55 30.29 8.24
C PRO A 172 -0.58 31.32 8.16
N MET A 173 -0.94 31.99 9.27
CA MET A 173 -2.03 32.95 9.30
C MET A 173 -1.76 34.21 8.46
N ASN A 174 -0.49 34.54 8.22
CA ASN A 174 -0.07 35.65 7.36
C ASN A 174 -0.02 35.27 5.86
N THR A 175 -0.23 33.99 5.54
CA THR A 175 -0.25 33.51 4.15
C THR A 175 -1.71 33.48 3.64
N PRO A 176 -2.08 34.20 2.56
CA PRO A 176 -3.48 34.29 2.11
C PRO A 176 -4.18 32.95 1.84
N SER A 177 -3.46 31.95 1.34
CA SER A 177 -3.98 30.59 1.09
C SER A 177 -4.19 29.75 2.36
N LEU A 178 -3.60 30.16 3.49
CA LEU A 178 -3.64 29.45 4.78
C LEU A 178 -4.33 30.27 5.88
N ALA A 179 -4.80 31.48 5.57
CA ALA A 179 -5.49 32.36 6.50
C ALA A 179 -6.79 31.74 7.05
N LYS A 180 -7.29 32.28 8.17
CA LYS A 180 -8.52 31.82 8.87
C LYS A 180 -9.70 31.55 7.93
N GLY A 181 -9.92 32.40 6.93
CA GLY A 181 -11.01 32.22 5.97
C GLY A 181 -10.89 30.94 5.15
N GLN A 182 -9.67 30.56 4.74
CA GLN A 182 -9.42 29.33 3.99
C GLN A 182 -9.52 28.11 4.91
N LEU A 183 -8.97 28.19 6.13
CA LEU A 183 -9.15 27.13 7.12
C LEU A 183 -10.64 26.84 7.37
N LYS A 184 -11.46 27.89 7.58
CA LYS A 184 -12.90 27.75 7.79
C LYS A 184 -13.58 27.01 6.62
N LYS A 185 -13.24 27.37 5.38
CA LYS A 185 -13.77 26.68 4.17
C LYS A 185 -13.38 25.21 4.13
N VAL A 186 -12.12 24.88 4.47
CA VAL A 186 -11.65 23.49 4.50
C VAL A 186 -12.38 22.69 5.57
N ILE A 187 -12.56 23.23 6.78
CA ILE A 187 -13.31 22.57 7.86
C ILE A 187 -14.77 22.32 7.44
N GLN A 188 -15.47 23.35 6.93
CA GLN A 188 -16.87 23.24 6.52
C GLN A 188 -17.08 22.24 5.37
N ALA A 189 -16.09 22.08 4.50
CA ALA A 189 -16.13 21.10 3.43
C ALA A 189 -16.02 19.63 3.93
N HIS A 190 -15.64 19.42 5.19
CA HIS A 190 -15.51 18.11 5.84
C HIS A 190 -16.34 18.08 7.12
N SER A 191 -17.64 18.33 6.97
CA SER A 191 -18.58 18.20 8.07
C SER A 191 -18.60 16.78 8.65
N ASN A 192 -19.10 16.64 9.87
CA ASN A 192 -19.28 15.36 10.54
C ASN A 192 -20.01 14.33 9.65
N SER A 193 -21.14 14.72 9.05
CA SER A 193 -21.94 13.84 8.17
C SER A 193 -21.22 13.46 6.87
N SER A 194 -20.52 14.42 6.25
CA SER A 194 -19.75 14.19 5.03
C SER A 194 -18.58 13.22 5.28
N MET A 195 -17.86 13.41 6.39
CA MET A 195 -16.75 12.53 6.77
C MET A 195 -17.25 11.11 7.02
N ARG A 196 -18.30 10.94 7.82
CA ARG A 196 -18.91 9.62 8.09
C ARG A 196 -19.33 8.90 6.81
N GLU A 197 -20.03 9.58 5.91
CA GLU A 197 -20.48 8.97 4.65
C GLU A 197 -19.31 8.61 3.73
N ASN A 198 -18.28 9.47 3.63
CA ASN A 198 -17.08 9.15 2.85
C ASN A 198 -16.33 7.93 3.39
N LEU A 199 -16.22 7.77 4.71
CA LEU A 199 -15.60 6.57 5.33
C LEU A 199 -16.43 5.31 5.08
N LYS A 200 -17.76 5.40 5.14
CA LYS A 200 -18.66 4.29 4.79
C LYS A 200 -18.51 3.86 3.33
N GLN A 201 -18.44 4.82 2.41
CA GLN A 201 -18.19 4.54 0.99
C GLN A 201 -16.81 3.94 0.78
N LEU A 202 -15.80 4.41 1.51
CA LEU A 202 -14.45 3.84 1.48
C LEU A 202 -14.45 2.39 1.95
N ALA A 203 -15.16 2.04 3.03
CA ALA A 203 -15.28 0.66 3.49
C ALA A 203 -15.83 -0.27 2.39
N LYS A 204 -16.94 0.13 1.75
CA LYS A 204 -17.52 -0.60 0.60
C LYS A 204 -16.55 -0.71 -0.59
N ARG A 205 -15.73 0.31 -0.83
CA ARG A 205 -14.70 0.25 -1.89
C ARG A 205 -13.61 -0.76 -1.54
N VAL A 206 -13.12 -0.78 -0.31
CA VAL A 206 -12.12 -1.75 0.16
C VAL A 206 -12.64 -3.18 0.00
N GLU A 207 -13.89 -3.45 0.37
CA GLU A 207 -14.52 -4.78 0.15
C GLU A 207 -14.52 -5.19 -1.32
N LYS A 208 -14.90 -4.26 -2.21
CA LYS A 208 -14.90 -4.50 -3.67
C LYS A 208 -13.50 -4.60 -4.26
N HIS A 209 -12.49 -4.03 -3.62
CA HIS A 209 -11.11 -4.07 -4.09
C HIS A 209 -10.50 -5.45 -3.86
N PHE A 210 -10.66 -6.00 -2.66
CA PHE A 210 -10.07 -7.29 -2.26
C PHE A 210 -11.11 -8.41 -2.26
N ILE A 211 -11.79 -8.61 -3.39
CA ILE A 211 -12.76 -9.71 -3.55
C ILE A 211 -12.02 -11.05 -3.57
N ASP A 212 -10.91 -11.11 -4.32
CA ASP A 212 -10.14 -12.32 -4.55
C ASP A 212 -9.27 -12.72 -3.35
N GLU A 213 -8.92 -11.76 -2.48
CA GLU A 213 -8.22 -12.04 -1.21
C GLU A 213 -8.94 -11.40 0.00
N PRO A 214 -10.02 -12.02 0.52
CA PRO A 214 -10.80 -11.48 1.64
C PRO A 214 -9.98 -11.28 2.92
N LYS A 215 -8.93 -12.07 3.14
CA LYS A 215 -8.07 -11.98 4.33
C LYS A 215 -7.29 -10.68 4.40
N LEU A 216 -7.08 -10.00 3.27
CA LEU A 216 -6.44 -8.68 3.22
C LEU A 216 -7.34 -7.56 3.73
N ARG A 217 -8.67 -7.70 3.65
CA ARG A 217 -9.62 -6.63 4.01
C ARG A 217 -9.44 -6.10 5.44
N PRO A 218 -9.36 -6.95 6.50
CA PRO A 218 -9.12 -6.45 7.85
C PRO A 218 -7.74 -5.80 8.00
N ILE A 219 -6.71 -6.34 7.34
CA ILE A 219 -5.33 -5.83 7.40
C ILE A 219 -5.24 -4.43 6.78
N VAL A 220 -5.76 -4.28 5.57
CA VAL A 220 -5.80 -3.02 4.84
C VAL A 220 -6.65 -2.00 5.59
N TRP A 221 -7.79 -2.42 6.14
CA TRP A 221 -8.63 -1.50 6.91
C TRP A 221 -7.96 -1.03 8.19
N GLN A 222 -7.28 -1.92 8.92
CA GLN A 222 -6.53 -1.50 10.11
C GLN A 222 -5.47 -0.45 9.74
N ALA A 223 -4.77 -0.64 8.62
CA ALA A 223 -3.80 0.33 8.14
C ALA A 223 -4.45 1.68 7.76
N ILE A 224 -5.61 1.67 7.09
CA ILE A 224 -6.40 2.88 6.81
C ILE A 224 -6.83 3.57 8.11
N THR A 225 -7.36 2.82 9.08
CA THR A 225 -7.80 3.34 10.38
C THR A 225 -6.65 4.03 11.11
N ASN A 226 -5.48 3.40 11.14
CA ASN A 226 -4.30 3.99 11.75
C ASN A 226 -3.90 5.30 11.06
N ASP A 227 -3.93 5.36 9.73
CA ASP A 227 -3.57 6.54 8.95
C ASP A 227 -4.58 7.70 9.12
N VAL A 228 -5.88 7.40 9.15
CA VAL A 228 -6.94 8.38 9.43
C VAL A 228 -6.77 8.98 10.82
N LEU A 229 -6.55 8.15 11.84
CA LEU A 229 -6.37 8.61 13.22
C LEU A 229 -5.06 9.39 13.41
N SER A 230 -3.99 8.99 12.73
CA SER A 230 -2.72 9.72 12.73
C SER A 230 -2.85 11.09 12.08
N ASN A 231 -3.49 11.17 10.90
CA ASN A 231 -3.77 12.45 10.24
C ASN A 231 -4.67 13.35 11.08
N TYR A 232 -5.73 12.82 11.70
CA TYR A 232 -6.56 13.58 12.62
C TYR A 232 -5.73 14.21 13.75
N GLN A 233 -4.88 13.42 14.41
CA GLN A 233 -4.04 13.91 15.50
C GLN A 233 -3.08 15.00 15.00
N ARG A 234 -2.49 14.81 13.82
CA ARG A 234 -1.64 15.81 13.17
C ARG A 234 -2.39 17.13 12.94
N PHE A 235 -3.59 17.07 12.39
CA PHE A 235 -4.42 18.26 12.13
C PHE A 235 -4.77 19.02 13.41
N VAL A 236 -5.17 18.30 14.46
CA VAL A 236 -5.50 18.92 15.76
C VAL A 236 -4.26 19.59 16.37
N THR A 237 -3.09 18.96 16.29
CA THR A 237 -1.83 19.57 16.75
C THR A 237 -1.50 20.86 16.00
N LEU A 238 -1.66 20.86 14.67
CA LEU A 238 -1.41 22.06 13.85
C LEU A 238 -2.43 23.17 14.09
N LEU A 239 -3.70 22.82 14.31
CA LEU A 239 -4.73 23.78 14.73
C LEU A 239 -4.38 24.45 16.06
N ALA A 240 -3.99 23.66 17.05
CA ALA A 240 -3.61 24.17 18.37
C ALA A 240 -2.34 25.05 18.32
N ARG A 241 -1.40 24.74 17.42
CA ARG A 241 -0.15 25.49 17.25
C ARG A 241 -0.33 26.80 16.49
N SER A 242 -1.07 26.79 15.39
CA SER A 242 -1.08 27.90 14.42
C SER A 242 -2.39 28.67 14.32
N TYR A 243 -3.49 28.12 14.87
CA TYR A 243 -4.83 28.67 14.71
C TYR A 243 -5.59 28.84 16.03
N LYS A 244 -4.90 28.76 17.17
CA LYS A 244 -5.50 28.87 18.52
C LYS A 244 -6.37 30.11 18.69
N SER A 245 -5.94 31.26 18.17
CA SER A 245 -6.68 32.54 18.27
C SER A 245 -7.98 32.57 17.46
N THR A 246 -8.19 31.60 16.56
CA THR A 246 -9.35 31.60 15.66
C THR A 246 -10.58 30.91 16.23
N ASN A 247 -10.42 30.12 17.31
CA ASN A 247 -11.43 29.23 17.88
C ASN A 247 -12.05 28.25 16.88
N LEU A 248 -11.33 27.90 15.80
CA LEU A 248 -11.75 26.90 14.82
C LEU A 248 -11.25 25.52 15.22
N SER A 249 -12.11 24.51 15.10
CA SER A 249 -11.82 23.10 15.30
C SER A 249 -12.46 22.26 14.19
N LEU A 250 -12.03 21.00 14.05
CA LEU A 250 -12.75 20.04 13.22
C LEU A 250 -14.15 19.78 13.81
N GLU A 251 -15.14 19.47 12.96
CA GLU A 251 -16.53 19.21 13.36
C GLU A 251 -16.77 17.78 13.89
N PHE A 252 -15.69 17.01 14.06
CA PHE A 252 -15.72 15.65 14.54
C PHE A 252 -14.53 15.41 15.46
N THR A 253 -14.71 14.48 16.38
CA THR A 253 -13.72 14.10 17.38
C THR A 253 -13.02 12.80 16.97
N GLN A 254 -11.89 12.52 17.64
CA GLN A 254 -11.21 11.23 17.48
C GLN A 254 -12.11 10.05 17.88
N SER A 255 -12.98 10.25 18.88
CA SER A 255 -13.90 9.21 19.36
C SER A 255 -14.94 8.85 18.30
N GLU A 256 -15.54 9.85 17.66
CA GLU A 256 -16.48 9.65 16.56
C GLU A 256 -15.83 8.95 15.36
N LEU A 257 -14.62 9.37 14.97
CA LEU A 257 -13.86 8.69 13.91
C LEU A 257 -13.62 7.22 14.24
N LYS A 258 -13.19 6.91 15.48
CA LYS A 258 -13.01 5.53 15.94
C LYS A 258 -14.32 4.75 15.88
N GLY A 259 -15.43 5.36 16.29
CA GLY A 259 -16.77 4.78 16.19
C GLY A 259 -17.10 4.39 14.74
N TRP A 260 -17.04 5.33 13.82
CA TRP A 260 -17.38 5.08 12.40
C TRP A 260 -16.44 4.09 11.72
N LEU A 261 -15.15 4.07 12.09
CA LEU A 261 -14.19 3.11 11.55
C LEU A 261 -14.37 1.69 12.12
N SER A 262 -15.03 1.57 13.27
CA SER A 262 -15.34 0.29 13.94
C SER A 262 -16.74 -0.24 13.59
N GLU A 263 -17.65 0.63 13.13
CA GLU A 263 -18.95 0.26 12.54
C GLU A 263 -18.73 -0.52 11.23
N ARG A 264 -18.48 -1.83 11.34
CA ARG A 264 -18.38 -2.77 10.21
C ARG A 264 -19.21 -4.01 10.45
#